data_AF-A0A433P4Y7-F1
#
_entry.id   AF-A0A433P4Y7-F1
#
_cell.length_a   1.000
_cell.length_b   1.000
_cell.length_c   1.000
_cell.angle_alpha   90.00
_cell.angle_beta   90.00
_cell.angle_gamma   90.00
#
_symmetry.space_group_name_H-M   'P 1'
#
loop_
_entity.id
_entity.type
_entity.pdbx_description
1 polymer ?
#
loop_
_entity_poly.entity_id
_entity_poly.type
_entity_poly.pdbx_seq_one_letter_code
_entity_poly.pdbx_strand_id
1 'polypeptide(L)'
;MLVPPEVKFLAGVDLTSARSFSKKTVDPSKVDSSGWTETPADRKKRLREGKATGKRKQEAEEDEPIKYSKADLETKERVERHNATHRAQPLVDMHKTTYVKSRAWEKEDVSKRGFDRERDVVGSRRMNGKKKQEIVEKSKELGTRFGHGRSGTFL
;
A
#
# COMPACT_ATOMS: atom_id res chain seq x y z
N MET A 1 23.93 -16.99 -8.52
CA MET A 1 25.08 -16.14 -8.14
C MET A 1 24.58 -14.74 -7.92
N LEU A 2 25.03 -14.08 -6.86
CA LEU A 2 24.56 -12.75 -6.51
C LEU A 2 25.30 -11.70 -7.43
N VAL A 3 24.54 -11.00 -8.29
CA VAL A 3 24.97 -9.91 -9.21
C VAL A 3 25.24 -8.56 -8.50
N PRO A 4 26.44 -7.96 -8.59
CA PRO A 4 26.79 -6.73 -7.89
C PRO A 4 25.92 -5.52 -8.28
N PRO A 5 25.79 -4.50 -7.41
CA PRO A 5 25.02 -3.30 -7.70
C PRO A 5 25.59 -2.56 -8.92
N GLU A 6 24.71 -2.25 -9.86
CA GLU A 6 25.08 -1.51 -11.06
C GLU A 6 25.33 -0.03 -10.74
N VAL A 7 26.48 0.47 -11.18
CA VAL A 7 26.81 1.88 -11.22
C VAL A 7 25.99 2.56 -12.31
N LYS A 8 25.11 3.48 -11.92
CA LYS A 8 24.19 4.17 -12.85
C LYS A 8 24.91 5.24 -13.66
N PHE A 9 25.63 4.83 -14.71
CA PHE A 9 26.32 5.75 -15.62
C PHE A 9 25.37 6.63 -16.46
N LEU A 10 24.10 6.22 -16.57
CA LEU A 10 23.10 6.84 -17.42
C LEU A 10 22.14 7.79 -16.66
N ALA A 11 22.36 8.01 -15.36
CA ALA A 11 21.56 8.96 -14.60
C ALA A 11 21.93 10.40 -15.02
N GLY A 12 21.07 11.05 -15.80
CA GLY A 12 21.24 12.46 -16.22
C GLY A 12 21.80 12.67 -17.63
N VAL A 13 21.75 11.66 -18.51
CA VAL A 13 22.08 11.84 -19.94
C VAL A 13 20.83 12.27 -20.71
N ASP A 14 20.93 13.36 -21.47
CA ASP A 14 19.86 13.83 -22.34
C ASP A 14 19.58 12.82 -23.46
N LEU A 15 18.35 12.30 -23.49
CA LEU A 15 17.89 11.25 -24.41
C LEU A 15 17.79 11.74 -25.88
N THR A 16 17.93 13.04 -26.12
CA THR A 16 17.83 13.69 -27.44
C THR A 16 19.18 13.89 -28.12
N SER A 17 20.30 13.67 -27.39
CA SER A 17 21.65 13.83 -27.92
C SER A 17 22.20 12.51 -28.49
N ALA A 18 23.11 12.60 -29.47
CA ALA A 18 23.71 11.43 -30.11
C ALA A 18 24.39 10.53 -29.06
N ARG A 19 23.89 9.28 -28.96
CA ARG A 19 24.35 8.29 -27.99
C ARG A 19 25.80 7.88 -28.28
N SER A 20 26.75 8.47 -27.57
CA SER A 20 28.14 8.00 -27.51
C SER A 20 28.41 7.30 -26.18
N PHE A 21 29.37 6.37 -26.17
CA PHE A 21 29.78 5.70 -24.93
C PHE A 21 30.39 6.72 -23.95
N SER A 22 29.95 6.69 -22.69
CA SER A 22 30.53 7.51 -21.63
C SER A 22 32.02 7.14 -21.47
N LYS A 23 32.92 8.11 -21.69
CA LYS A 23 34.36 7.96 -21.44
C LYS A 23 34.74 8.20 -19.98
N LYS A 24 33.76 8.41 -19.09
CA LYS A 24 34.02 8.71 -17.67
C LYS A 24 34.32 7.41 -16.93
N THR A 25 35.56 7.25 -16.48
CA THR A 25 35.95 6.22 -15.49
C THR A 25 35.50 6.68 -14.11
N VAL A 26 34.66 5.90 -13.43
CA VAL A 26 34.25 6.19 -12.05
C VAL A 26 35.30 5.62 -11.10
N ASP A 27 35.80 6.46 -10.18
CA ASP A 27 36.73 6.01 -9.14
C ASP A 27 36.08 4.90 -8.30
N PRO A 28 36.69 3.71 -8.17
CA PRO A 28 36.12 2.60 -7.42
C PRO A 28 35.97 2.91 -5.92
N SER A 29 36.67 3.92 -5.40
CA SER A 29 36.54 4.40 -4.02
C SER A 29 35.27 5.23 -3.77
N LYS A 30 34.62 5.74 -4.81
CA LYS A 30 33.37 6.51 -4.71
C LYS A 30 32.12 5.63 -4.84
N VAL A 31 32.29 4.37 -5.23
CA VAL A 31 31.19 3.41 -5.39
C VAL A 31 31.23 2.45 -4.22
N ASP A 32 30.29 2.62 -3.28
CA ASP A 32 30.14 1.70 -2.16
C ASP A 32 29.53 0.37 -2.64
N SER A 33 30.41 -0.59 -2.93
CA SER A 33 30.06 -1.96 -3.30
C SER A 33 29.95 -2.90 -2.08
N SER A 34 30.22 -2.39 -0.87
CA SER A 34 30.32 -3.20 0.37
C SER A 34 28.98 -3.84 0.78
N GLY A 35 27.85 -3.23 0.39
CA GLY A 35 26.52 -3.77 0.66
C GLY A 35 26.25 -5.13 -0.01
N TRP A 36 26.99 -5.49 -1.07
CA TRP A 36 26.81 -6.75 -1.80
C TRP A 36 27.68 -7.90 -1.26
N THR A 37 28.82 -7.57 -0.66
CA THR A 37 29.76 -8.54 -0.07
C THR A 37 29.62 -8.64 1.46
N GLU A 38 28.55 -8.08 2.02
CA GLU A 38 28.33 -7.99 3.47
C GLU A 38 28.08 -9.38 4.10
N THR A 39 28.83 -9.72 5.15
CA THR A 39 28.58 -10.94 5.93
C THR A 39 27.32 -10.80 6.80
N PRO A 40 26.68 -11.90 7.26
CA PRO A 40 25.52 -11.82 8.15
C PRO A 40 25.77 -11.07 9.46
N ALA A 41 27.02 -11.09 9.97
CA ALA A 41 27.43 -10.35 11.15
C ALA A 41 27.49 -8.84 10.87
N ASP A 42 28.09 -8.46 9.74
CA ASP A 42 28.19 -7.07 9.31
C ASP A 42 26.81 -6.46 9.05
N ARG A 43 25.88 -7.24 8.47
CA ARG A 43 24.48 -6.83 8.28
C ARG A 43 23.79 -6.45 9.59
N LYS A 44 24.01 -7.25 10.65
CA LYS A 44 23.45 -6.96 11.98
C LYS A 44 24.07 -5.70 12.58
N LYS A 45 25.38 -5.51 12.38
CA LYS A 45 26.10 -4.31 12.84
C LYS A 45 25.61 -3.05 12.12
N ARG A 46 25.44 -3.09 10.80
CA ARG A 46 24.89 -1.99 10.00
C ARG A 46 23.46 -1.62 10.39
N LEU A 47 22.61 -2.62 10.66
CA LEU A 47 21.25 -2.40 11.16
C LEU A 47 21.25 -1.72 12.54
N ARG A 48 22.17 -2.12 13.44
CA ARG A 48 22.33 -1.48 14.76
C ARG A 48 22.90 -0.06 14.67
N GLU A 49 23.82 0.18 13.76
CA GLU A 49 24.47 1.49 13.57
C GLU A 49 23.65 2.46 12.71
N GLY A 50 22.48 2.05 12.19
CA GLY A 50 21.58 2.93 11.42
C GLY A 50 22.14 3.40 10.08
N LYS A 51 23.31 2.90 9.64
CA LYS A 51 23.95 3.23 8.36
C LYS A 51 23.31 2.44 7.23
N ALA A 52 22.01 2.60 7.03
CA ALA A 52 21.36 2.19 5.80
C ALA A 52 21.84 3.13 4.68
N THR A 53 22.85 2.69 3.93
CA THR A 53 23.27 3.36 2.70
C THR A 53 22.10 3.32 1.72
N GLY A 54 21.46 4.47 1.56
CA GLY A 54 20.40 4.69 0.58
C GLY A 54 18.97 4.50 1.12
N LYS A 55 18.37 5.62 1.52
CA LYS A 55 16.92 5.87 1.52
C LYS A 55 16.07 5.08 2.54
N ARG A 56 16.11 5.52 3.80
CA ARG A 56 14.95 5.42 4.73
C ARG A 56 14.82 6.68 5.59
N LYS A 57 14.91 7.84 4.95
CA LYS A 57 14.62 9.13 5.59
C LYS A 57 13.28 9.71 5.13
N GLN A 58 12.31 8.82 4.88
CA GLN A 58 10.92 9.13 4.58
C GLN A 58 9.98 8.45 5.57
N GLU A 59 10.46 7.99 6.73
CA GLU A 59 9.60 7.34 7.73
C GLU A 59 9.13 8.32 8.82
N ALA A 60 9.70 9.54 8.88
CA ALA A 60 9.39 10.54 9.92
C ALA A 60 8.48 11.69 9.45
N GLU A 61 8.27 11.87 8.14
CA GLU A 61 7.36 12.89 7.59
C GLU A 61 5.96 12.33 7.27
N GLU A 62 5.75 11.00 7.35
CA GLU A 62 4.49 10.36 6.92
C GLU A 62 3.38 10.33 8.00
N ASP A 63 3.68 10.75 9.23
CA ASP A 63 2.72 10.74 10.35
C ASP A 63 2.07 12.11 10.63
N GLU A 64 2.42 13.17 9.88
CA GLU A 64 1.69 14.44 10.02
C GLU A 64 0.29 14.31 9.38
N PRO A 65 -0.80 14.54 10.14
CA PRO A 65 -2.14 14.45 9.59
C PRO A 65 -2.31 15.49 8.49
N ILE A 66 -2.79 15.06 7.32
CA ILE A 66 -3.12 15.94 6.19
C ILE A 66 -4.10 17.01 6.70
N LYS A 67 -3.67 18.28 6.63
CA LYS A 67 -4.47 19.43 7.06
C LYS A 67 -5.45 19.81 5.94
N TYR A 68 -6.72 19.48 6.12
CA TYR A 68 -7.79 19.88 5.21
C TYR A 68 -8.17 21.35 5.39
N SER A 69 -8.43 22.05 4.29
CA SER A 69 -9.01 23.40 4.35
C SER A 69 -10.47 23.34 4.82
N LYS A 70 -10.99 24.45 5.37
CA LYS A 70 -12.42 24.57 5.71
C LYS A 70 -13.32 24.30 4.50
N ALA A 71 -12.89 24.77 3.31
CA ALA A 71 -13.61 24.53 2.06
C ALA A 71 -13.65 23.04 1.68
N ASP A 72 -12.58 22.29 1.95
CA ASP A 72 -12.52 20.86 1.68
C ASP A 72 -13.48 20.10 2.61
N LEU A 73 -13.53 20.47 3.89
CA LEU A 73 -14.47 19.89 4.85
C LEU A 73 -15.93 20.15 4.48
N GLU A 74 -16.26 21.37 4.03
CA GLU A 74 -17.60 21.72 3.56
C GLU A 74 -17.97 20.93 2.30
N THR A 75 -17.04 20.80 1.35
CA THR A 75 -17.26 20.04 0.11
C THR A 75 -17.48 18.56 0.43
N LYS A 76 -16.69 17.98 1.33
CA LYS A 76 -16.88 16.62 1.83
C LYS A 76 -18.27 16.42 2.41
N GLU A 77 -18.71 17.32 3.29
CA GLU A 77 -20.04 17.22 3.90
C GLU A 77 -21.16 17.35 2.86
N ARG A 78 -21.01 18.25 1.88
CA ARG A 78 -21.96 18.41 0.77
C ARG A 78 -22.09 17.13 -0.06
N VAL A 79 -20.96 16.50 -0.39
CA VAL A 79 -20.91 15.23 -1.14
C VAL A 79 -21.52 14.10 -0.32
N GLU A 80 -21.24 14.01 0.98
CA GLU A 80 -21.82 13.01 1.87
C GLU A 80 -23.35 13.14 1.95
N ARG A 81 -23.86 14.37 2.13
CA ARG A 81 -25.31 14.63 2.13
C ARG A 81 -25.97 14.24 0.81
N HIS A 82 -25.37 14.62 -0.32
CA HIS A 82 -25.89 14.26 -1.65
C HIS A 82 -25.89 12.74 -1.87
N ASN A 83 -24.81 12.07 -1.46
CA ASN A 83 -24.74 10.61 -1.55
C ASN A 83 -25.79 9.93 -0.66
N ALA A 84 -26.07 10.47 0.52
CA ALA A 84 -27.08 9.91 1.41
C ALA A 84 -28.51 10.00 0.83
N THR A 85 -28.82 11.04 0.06
CA THR A 85 -30.17 11.26 -0.50
C THR A 85 -30.36 10.64 -1.88
N HIS A 86 -29.36 10.73 -2.76
CA HIS A 86 -29.50 10.36 -4.17
C HIS A 86 -28.86 9.03 -4.52
N ARG A 87 -27.89 8.54 -3.74
CA ARG A 87 -27.19 7.29 -4.05
C ARG A 87 -27.97 6.11 -3.50
N ALA A 88 -28.09 5.07 -4.32
CA ALA A 88 -28.60 3.79 -3.84
C ALA A 88 -27.69 3.21 -2.74
N GLN A 89 -28.26 2.35 -1.89
CA GLN A 89 -27.53 1.65 -0.85
C GLN A 89 -26.31 0.91 -1.43
N PRO A 90 -25.14 0.96 -0.77
CA PRO A 90 -23.96 0.29 -1.27
C PRO A 90 -24.16 -1.23 -1.23
N LEU A 91 -23.64 -1.93 -2.24
CA LEU A 91 -23.80 -3.38 -2.41
C LEU A 91 -23.39 -4.18 -1.17
N VAL A 92 -22.34 -3.74 -0.47
CA VAL A 92 -21.86 -4.35 0.78
C VAL A 92 -22.94 -4.29 1.87
N ASP A 93 -23.62 -3.16 2.01
CA ASP A 93 -24.65 -3.01 3.03
C ASP A 93 -25.94 -3.71 2.63
N MET A 94 -26.29 -3.73 1.33
CA MET A 94 -27.35 -4.59 0.81
C MET A 94 -27.10 -6.06 1.19
N HIS A 95 -25.90 -6.59 0.93
CA HIS A 95 -25.55 -7.97 1.29
C HIS A 95 -25.58 -8.22 2.80
N LYS A 96 -25.16 -7.26 3.63
CA LYS A 96 -25.28 -7.39 5.10
C LYS A 96 -26.74 -7.49 5.51
N THR A 97 -27.60 -6.61 5.00
CA THR A 97 -29.03 -6.63 5.35
C THR A 97 -29.70 -7.92 4.89
N THR A 98 -29.40 -8.40 3.67
CA THR A 98 -29.96 -9.65 3.17
C THR A 98 -29.45 -10.85 3.97
N TYR A 99 -28.16 -10.87 4.33
CA TYR A 99 -27.55 -11.95 5.12
C TYR A 99 -28.18 -12.08 6.51
N VAL A 100 -28.43 -10.95 7.17
CA VAL A 100 -29.10 -10.92 8.48
C VAL A 100 -30.56 -11.35 8.34
N LYS A 101 -31.28 -10.80 7.36
CA LYS A 101 -32.69 -11.15 7.10
C LYS A 101 -32.89 -12.63 6.76
N SER A 102 -32.00 -13.21 5.95
CA SER A 102 -32.10 -14.59 5.51
C SER A 102 -31.60 -15.61 6.53
N ARG A 103 -31.08 -15.16 7.68
CA ARG A 103 -30.40 -15.98 8.70
C ARG A 103 -29.42 -16.99 8.09
N ALA A 104 -28.67 -16.57 7.07
CA ALA A 104 -27.79 -17.47 6.35
C ALA A 104 -26.68 -18.06 7.25
N TRP A 105 -26.36 -17.39 8.36
CA TRP A 105 -25.46 -17.89 9.39
C TRP A 105 -25.93 -19.21 10.03
N GLU A 106 -27.24 -19.46 10.13
CA GLU A 106 -27.78 -20.72 10.67
C GLU A 106 -27.45 -21.92 9.76
N LYS A 107 -27.38 -21.70 8.44
CA LYS A 107 -27.06 -22.74 7.43
C LYS A 107 -25.56 -23.00 7.32
N GLU A 108 -24.74 -22.04 7.74
CA GLU A 108 -23.29 -22.05 7.68
C GLU A 108 -22.64 -22.58 8.98
N ASP A 109 -23.46 -23.05 9.93
CA ASP A 109 -23.00 -23.59 11.21
C ASP A 109 -22.17 -24.86 11.00
N VAL A 110 -20.87 -24.74 11.23
CA VAL A 110 -19.87 -25.81 11.02
C VAL A 110 -20.17 -27.04 11.90
N SER A 111 -20.85 -26.84 13.05
CA SER A 111 -21.23 -27.95 13.94
C SER A 111 -22.37 -28.81 13.39
N LYS A 112 -23.23 -28.22 12.53
CA LYS A 112 -24.42 -28.87 11.97
C LYS A 112 -24.23 -29.30 10.51
N ARG A 113 -23.24 -28.72 9.83
CA ARG A 113 -22.91 -28.99 8.43
C ARG A 113 -21.91 -30.15 8.34
N GLY A 114 -22.17 -31.09 7.42
CA GLY A 114 -21.20 -32.13 7.09
C GLY A 114 -19.91 -31.57 6.47
N PHE A 115 -18.84 -32.35 6.51
CA PHE A 115 -17.56 -31.98 5.92
C PHE A 115 -17.69 -31.72 4.42
N ASP A 116 -17.23 -30.56 3.97
CA ASP A 116 -17.20 -30.15 2.56
C ASP A 116 -15.75 -29.84 2.17
N ARG A 117 -15.17 -30.67 1.28
CA ARG A 117 -13.78 -30.55 0.85
C ARG A 117 -13.48 -29.17 0.26
N GLU A 118 -14.43 -28.56 -0.45
CA GLU A 118 -14.21 -27.26 -1.08
C GLU A 118 -14.16 -26.14 -0.06
N ARG A 119 -15.02 -26.18 0.96
CA ARG A 119 -15.09 -25.14 1.99
C ARG A 119 -14.07 -25.32 3.09
N ASP A 120 -13.80 -26.57 3.46
CA ASP A 120 -13.06 -26.93 4.67
C ASP A 120 -11.60 -27.30 4.39
N VAL A 121 -11.24 -27.71 3.15
CA VAL A 121 -9.85 -28.10 2.78
C VAL A 121 -9.27 -27.22 1.69
N VAL A 122 -9.94 -27.12 0.53
CA VAL A 122 -9.43 -26.32 -0.60
C VAL A 122 -9.61 -24.83 -0.33
N GLY A 123 -10.68 -24.48 0.38
CA GLY A 123 -11.07 -23.13 0.77
C GLY A 123 -10.36 -22.59 2.01
N SER A 124 -9.09 -22.93 2.25
CA SER A 124 -8.28 -22.24 3.26
C SER A 124 -8.25 -20.75 2.93
N ARG A 125 -9.19 -20.01 3.54
CA ARG A 125 -9.45 -18.62 3.18
C ARG A 125 -8.21 -17.84 3.57
N ARG A 126 -7.44 -17.38 2.58
CA ARG A 126 -6.27 -16.51 2.79
C ARG A 126 -6.59 -15.28 3.65
N MET A 127 -7.86 -14.90 3.76
CA MET A 127 -8.34 -13.82 4.61
C MET A 127 -9.51 -14.24 5.50
N ASN A 128 -9.34 -14.08 6.81
CA ASN A 128 -10.39 -14.23 7.82
C ASN A 128 -11.49 -13.16 7.65
N GLY A 129 -12.69 -13.43 8.18
CA GLY A 129 -13.81 -12.48 8.15
C GLY A 129 -13.44 -11.10 8.72
N LYS A 130 -12.71 -11.07 9.84
CA LYS A 130 -12.20 -9.83 10.46
C LYS A 130 -11.28 -9.04 9.52
N LYS A 131 -10.28 -9.72 8.92
CA LYS A 131 -9.36 -9.10 7.94
C LYS A 131 -10.11 -8.54 6.73
N LYS A 132 -11.16 -9.21 6.27
CA LYS A 132 -12.01 -8.69 5.17
C LYS A 132 -12.74 -7.42 5.59
N GLN A 133 -13.29 -7.37 6.80
CA GLN A 133 -13.93 -6.16 7.33
C GLN A 133 -12.94 -5.01 7.46
N GLU A 134 -11.75 -5.26 8.03
CA GLU A 134 -10.68 -4.26 8.13
C GLU A 134 -10.26 -3.72 6.76
N ILE A 135 -10.13 -4.57 5.73
CA ILE A 135 -9.80 -4.11 4.38
C ILE A 135 -10.90 -3.22 3.82
N VAL A 136 -12.18 -3.59 4.01
CA VAL A 136 -13.31 -2.77 3.56
C VAL A 136 -13.34 -1.42 4.29
N GLU A 137 -13.07 -1.39 5.59
CA GLU A 137 -12.99 -0.16 6.37
C GLU A 137 -11.83 0.73 5.90
N LYS A 138 -10.62 0.18 5.78
CA LYS A 138 -9.45 0.90 5.26
C LYS A 138 -9.67 1.41 3.84
N SER A 139 -10.40 0.67 3.01
CA SER A 139 -10.71 1.08 1.64
C SER A 139 -11.57 2.34 1.58
N LYS A 140 -12.42 2.60 2.59
CA LYS A 140 -13.19 3.85 2.69
C LYS A 140 -12.28 5.06 2.90
N GLU A 141 -11.18 4.87 3.61
CA GLU A 141 -10.22 5.93 3.94
C GLU A 141 -9.18 6.17 2.85
N LEU A 142 -9.05 5.29 1.85
CA LEU A 142 -8.06 5.43 0.78
C LEU A 142 -8.19 6.77 0.03
N GLY A 143 -9.41 7.28 -0.14
CA GLY A 143 -9.63 8.60 -0.74
C GLY A 143 -8.96 9.74 0.05
N THR A 144 -8.84 9.60 1.37
CA THR A 144 -8.22 10.62 2.25
C THR A 144 -6.72 10.41 2.47
N ARG A 145 -6.18 9.23 2.15
CA ARG A 145 -4.79 8.84 2.47
C ARG A 145 -3.79 9.28 1.42
N PHE A 146 -4.21 9.47 0.17
CA PHE A 146 -3.34 9.95 -0.88
C PHE A 146 -3.39 11.47 -0.94
N GLY A 147 -2.22 12.11 -1.04
CA GLY A 147 -2.12 13.56 -1.20
C GLY A 147 -2.84 14.00 -2.47
N HIS A 148 -3.67 15.04 -2.36
CA HIS A 148 -4.41 15.58 -3.48
C HIS A 148 -3.62 16.68 -4.16
N GLY A 149 -3.92 16.94 -5.43
CA GLY A 149 -3.30 18.04 -6.18
C GLY A 149 -3.76 19.41 -5.68
N ARG A 150 -3.09 20.46 -6.18
CA ARG A 150 -3.34 21.87 -5.82
C ARG A 150 -4.79 22.34 -6.12
N SER A 151 -5.55 21.59 -6.92
CA SER A 151 -6.92 21.91 -7.32
C SER A 151 -8.01 21.34 -6.39
N GLY A 152 -7.65 20.80 -5.22
CA GLY A 152 -8.62 20.36 -4.20
C GLY A 152 -8.83 18.86 -4.15
N THR A 153 -9.37 18.40 -3.02
CA THR A 153 -9.44 16.98 -2.64
C THR A 153 -10.78 16.32 -2.99
N PHE A 154 -11.85 17.11 -3.06
CA PHE A 154 -13.23 16.64 -3.24
C PHE A 154 -13.79 17.25 -4.53
N LEU A 155 -13.87 16.42 -5.59
CA LEU A 155 -14.50 16.71 -6.88
C LEU A 155 -15.74 15.83 -7.04
#